data_AF-A0A0A8B5A3-F1
#
_entry.id   AF-A0A0A8B5A3-F1
#
_cell.length_a   1.000
_cell.length_b   1.000
_cell.length_c   1.000
_cell.angle_alpha   90.00
_cell.angle_beta   90.00
_cell.angle_gamma   90.00
#
_symmetry.space_group_name_H-M   'P 1'
#
loop_
_entity.id
_entity.type
_entity.pdbx_description
1 polymer ?
#
loop_
_entity_poly.entity_id
_entity_poly.type
_entity_poly.pdbx_seq_one_letter_code
_entity_poly.pdbx_strand_id
1 'polypeptide(L)'
;MSTAPEEIFYGLGAGVSGLGRWRLQAPVFKNFVFPVPPIEEQKAIAGHLDVKCAQIDQAIEKQRAVAERLADYRKSIIYQAVTGKIDCRKEA
;
A
#
# COMPACT_ATOMS: atom_id res chain seq x y z
N MET A 1 6.91 -31.61 -14.14
CA MET A 1 6.75 -30.14 -14.06
C MET A 1 5.70 -29.88 -13.00
N SER A 2 6.04 -29.15 -11.94
CA SER A 2 5.07 -28.84 -10.89
C SER A 2 3.92 -28.01 -11.47
N THR A 3 2.69 -28.36 -11.11
CA THR A 3 1.44 -27.77 -11.62
C THR A 3 0.75 -26.85 -10.61
N ALA A 4 1.33 -26.68 -9.41
CA ALA A 4 0.76 -25.82 -8.39
C ALA A 4 1.12 -24.34 -8.66
N PRO A 5 0.14 -23.42 -8.71
CA PRO A 5 0.41 -21.99 -8.94
C PRO A 5 1.41 -21.41 -7.93
N GLU A 6 1.32 -21.85 -6.68
CA GLU A 6 2.14 -21.36 -5.57
C GLU A 6 3.64 -21.63 -5.80
N GLU A 7 3.99 -22.78 -6.36
CA GLU A 7 5.38 -23.14 -6.65
C GLU A 7 5.93 -22.39 -7.88
N ILE A 8 5.09 -22.13 -8.87
CA ILE A 8 5.46 -21.35 -10.08
C ILE A 8 5.79 -19.92 -9.69
N PHE A 9 4.94 -19.27 -8.89
CA PHE A 9 5.14 -17.88 -8.51
C PHE A 9 6.25 -17.71 -7.45
N TYR A 10 6.46 -18.69 -6.58
CA TYR A 10 7.55 -18.66 -5.60
C TYR A 10 8.92 -18.57 -6.27
N GLY A 11 9.16 -19.34 -7.35
CA GLY A 11 10.40 -19.28 -8.12
C GLY A 11 10.66 -17.93 -8.81
N LEU A 12 9.61 -17.13 -9.03
CA LEU A 12 9.68 -15.79 -9.62
C LEU A 12 9.80 -14.68 -8.57
N GLY A 13 9.72 -15.00 -7.27
CA GLY A 13 9.67 -14.01 -6.18
C GLY A 13 10.91 -13.12 -6.06
N ALA A 14 12.09 -13.62 -6.47
CA ALA A 14 13.31 -12.82 -6.53
C ALA A 14 13.39 -11.90 -7.77
N GLY A 15 12.48 -12.10 -8.75
CA GLY A 15 12.41 -11.37 -9.99
C GLY A 15 13.74 -11.38 -10.74
N VAL A 16 14.26 -10.18 -10.98
CA VAL A 16 15.45 -9.90 -11.78
C VAL A 16 16.60 -9.34 -10.93
N SER A 17 16.41 -9.31 -9.61
CA SER A 17 17.42 -8.84 -8.67
C SER A 17 18.47 -9.94 -8.45
N GLY A 18 19.74 -9.60 -8.63
CA GLY A 18 20.83 -10.48 -8.20
C GLY A 18 20.86 -10.58 -6.67
N LEU A 19 21.21 -11.76 -6.14
CA LEU A 19 21.38 -11.98 -4.69
C LEU A 19 22.31 -10.91 -4.10
N GLY A 20 21.79 -10.11 -3.16
CA GLY A 20 22.55 -9.09 -2.43
C GLY A 20 22.84 -7.79 -3.19
N ARG A 21 22.33 -7.62 -4.42
CA ARG A 21 22.47 -6.36 -5.18
C ARG A 21 21.14 -5.97 -5.80
N TRP A 22 20.51 -4.95 -5.23
CA TRP A 22 19.29 -4.29 -5.73
C TRP A 22 19.57 -3.51 -7.03
N ARG A 23 19.97 -4.20 -8.09
CA ARG A 23 20.23 -3.62 -9.42
C ARG A 23 19.43 -4.38 -10.46
N LEU A 24 18.72 -3.63 -11.29
CA LEU A 24 18.04 -4.15 -12.47
C LEU A 24 19.05 -4.32 -13.60
N GLN A 25 19.62 -5.52 -13.74
CA GLN A 25 20.52 -5.80 -14.84
C GLN A 25 19.71 -5.97 -16.13
N ALA A 26 19.94 -5.09 -17.11
CA ALA A 26 19.28 -5.16 -18.42
C ALA A 26 19.29 -6.57 -19.08
N PRO A 27 20.39 -7.35 -19.08
CA PRO A 27 20.37 -8.69 -19.68
C PRO A 27 19.51 -9.69 -18.91
N VAL A 28 19.43 -9.56 -17.58
CA VAL A 28 18.58 -10.42 -16.75
C VAL A 28 17.11 -10.08 -16.96
N PHE A 29 16.79 -8.78 -17.01
CA PHE A 29 15.42 -8.32 -17.24
C PHE A 29 14.86 -8.76 -18.60
N LYS A 30 15.67 -8.64 -19.67
CA LYS A 30 15.23 -9.04 -21.02
C LYS A 30 14.98 -10.54 -21.17
N ASN A 31 15.62 -11.37 -20.37
CA ASN A 31 15.51 -12.82 -20.42
C ASN A 31 14.63 -13.40 -19.30
N PHE A 32 13.93 -12.55 -18.55
CA PHE A 32 13.06 -12.99 -17.47
C PHE A 32 11.86 -13.73 -18.04
N VAL A 33 11.66 -14.97 -17.56
CA VAL A 33 10.53 -15.81 -17.97
C VAL A 33 9.39 -15.61 -16.99
N PHE A 34 8.19 -15.33 -17.50
CA PHE A 34 6.98 -15.15 -16.71
C PHE A 34 5.77 -15.76 -17.42
N PRO A 35 4.72 -16.14 -16.67
CA PRO A 35 3.50 -16.67 -17.28
C PRO A 35 2.77 -15.58 -18.06
N VAL A 36 2.37 -15.90 -19.29
CA VAL A 36 1.59 -15.01 -20.15
C VAL A 36 0.24 -15.70 -20.46
N PRO A 37 -0.80 -15.46 -19.65
CA PRO A 37 -2.12 -16.04 -19.89
C PRO A 37 -2.81 -15.36 -21.09
N PRO A 38 -3.94 -15.87 -21.59
CA PRO A 38 -4.72 -15.22 -22.65
C PRO A 38 -5.13 -13.79 -22.29
N ILE A 39 -5.28 -12.93 -23.30
CA ILE A 39 -5.56 -11.50 -23.09
C ILE A 39 -6.80 -11.22 -22.25
N GLU A 40 -7.83 -12.06 -22.36
CA GLU A 40 -9.05 -11.92 -21.58
C GLU A 40 -8.83 -12.22 -20.09
N GLU A 41 -7.99 -13.20 -19.77
CA GLU A 41 -7.60 -13.50 -18.39
C GLU A 41 -6.70 -12.38 -17.84
N GLN A 42 -5.78 -11.84 -18.64
CA GLN A 42 -4.97 -10.68 -18.24
C GLN A 42 -5.84 -9.48 -17.84
N LYS A 43 -6.87 -9.17 -18.65
CA LYS A 43 -7.82 -8.08 -18.36
C LYS A 43 -8.64 -8.37 -17.11
N ALA A 44 -9.10 -9.60 -16.93
CA ALA A 44 -9.87 -9.99 -15.75
C ALA A 44 -9.05 -9.84 -14.46
N ILE A 45 -7.79 -10.28 -14.47
CA ILE A 45 -6.85 -10.13 -13.35
C ILE A 45 -6.60 -8.64 -13.08
N ALA A 46 -6.27 -7.87 -14.11
CA ALA A 46 -6.01 -6.43 -13.97
C ALA A 46 -7.22 -5.69 -13.40
N GLY A 47 -8.42 -5.91 -13.95
CA GLY A 47 -9.65 -5.28 -13.47
C GLY A 47 -10.01 -5.67 -12.04
N HIS A 48 -9.75 -6.92 -11.64
CA HIS A 48 -9.91 -7.34 -10.24
C HIS A 48 -8.97 -6.56 -9.31
N LEU A 49 -7.69 -6.44 -9.69
CA LEU A 49 -6.70 -5.71 -8.92
C LEU A 49 -7.02 -4.21 -8.83
N ASP A 50 -7.44 -3.58 -9.93
CA ASP A 50 -7.83 -2.17 -9.95
C ASP A 50 -8.95 -1.87 -8.94
N VAL A 51 -9.99 -2.72 -8.91
CA VAL A 51 -11.09 -2.58 -7.94
C VAL A 51 -10.59 -2.73 -6.50
N LYS A 52 -9.72 -3.70 -6.24
CA LYS A 52 -9.17 -3.94 -4.89
C LYS A 52 -8.27 -2.80 -4.43
N CYS A 53 -7.38 -2.33 -5.30
CA CYS A 53 -6.50 -1.19 -5.01
C CYS A 53 -7.32 0.06 -4.73
N ALA A 54 -8.34 0.37 -5.56
CA ALA A 54 -9.20 1.52 -5.33
C ALA A 54 -9.94 1.47 -3.98
N GLN A 55 -10.38 0.28 -3.54
CA GLN A 55 -10.99 0.11 -2.22
C GLN A 55 -9.99 0.38 -1.07
N ILE A 56 -8.76 -0.10 -1.22
CA ILE A 56 -7.68 0.14 -0.25
C ILE A 56 -7.33 1.62 -0.19
N ASP A 57 -7.16 2.27 -1.34
CA ASP A 57 -6.85 3.70 -1.42
C ASP A 57 -7.93 4.55 -0.78
N GLN A 58 -9.21 4.24 -1.03
CA GLN A 58 -10.32 4.92 -0.35
C GLN A 58 -10.29 4.75 1.17
N ALA A 59 -9.92 3.55 1.66
CA ALA A 59 -9.80 3.31 3.09
C ALA A 59 -8.63 4.11 3.70
N ILE A 60 -7.49 4.17 3.00
CA ILE A 60 -6.33 4.97 3.40
C ILE A 60 -6.70 6.46 3.48
N GLU A 61 -7.37 6.99 2.46
CA GLU A 61 -7.76 8.40 2.43
C GLU A 61 -8.72 8.77 3.56
N LYS A 62 -9.73 7.91 3.84
CA LYS A 62 -10.62 8.10 4.99
C LYS A 62 -9.83 8.14 6.31
N GLN A 63 -8.86 7.24 6.49
CA GLN A 63 -8.06 7.19 7.70
C GLN A 63 -7.15 8.41 7.84
N ARG A 64 -6.55 8.89 6.74
CA ARG A 64 -5.76 10.13 6.72
C ARG A 64 -6.60 11.34 7.14
N ALA A 65 -7.81 11.46 6.60
CA ALA A 65 -8.72 12.54 6.96
C ALA A 65 -9.11 12.52 8.46
N VAL A 66 -9.31 11.34 9.04
CA VAL A 66 -9.56 11.21 10.48
C VAL A 66 -8.34 11.64 11.29
N ALA A 67 -7.14 11.20 10.90
CA ALA A 67 -5.90 11.56 11.59
C ALA A 67 -5.65 13.08 11.56
N GLU A 68 -5.91 13.73 10.42
CA GLU A 68 -5.78 15.17 10.27
C GLU A 68 -6.77 15.92 11.18
N ARG A 69 -8.06 15.52 11.17
CA ARG A 69 -9.08 16.12 12.05
C ARG A 69 -8.73 15.99 13.53
N LEU A 70 -8.19 14.83 13.94
CA LEU A 70 -7.75 14.63 15.33
C LEU A 70 -6.55 15.52 15.67
N ALA A 71 -5.61 15.71 14.74
CA ALA A 71 -4.48 16.60 14.92
C ALA A 71 -4.94 18.07 15.08
N ASP A 72 -5.89 18.51 14.27
CA ASP A 72 -6.44 19.87 14.34
C ASP A 72 -7.31 20.08 15.58
N TYR A 73 -8.11 19.08 15.96
CA TYR A 73 -8.85 19.11 17.22
C TYR A 73 -7.91 19.24 18.42
N ARG A 74 -6.80 18.49 18.43
CA ARG A 74 -5.77 18.59 19.47
C ARG A 74 -5.19 20.00 19.54
N LYS A 75 -4.84 20.61 18.39
CA LYS A 75 -4.36 22.01 18.34
C LYS A 75 -5.41 22.98 18.88
N SER A 76 -6.68 22.80 18.52
CA SER A 76 -7.79 23.64 18.99
C SER A 76 -7.96 23.55 20.51
N ILE A 77 -7.93 22.35 21.09
CA ILE A 77 -8.00 22.19 22.55
C ILE A 77 -6.84 22.92 23.24
N ILE A 78 -5.61 22.73 22.74
CA ILE A 78 -4.43 23.40 23.32
C ILE A 78 -4.61 24.92 23.24
N TYR A 79 -5.03 25.44 22.09
CA TYR A 79 -5.30 26.87 21.91
C TYR A 79 -6.37 27.39 22.89
N GLN A 80 -7.48 26.66 23.05
CA GLN A 80 -8.55 27.03 23.97
C GLN A 80 -8.10 26.99 25.44
N ALA A 81 -7.28 26.01 25.83
CA ALA A 81 -6.71 25.93 27.17
C ALA A 81 -5.74 27.10 27.44
N VAL A 82 -4.83 27.41 26.49
CA VAL A 82 -3.85 28.50 26.64
C VAL A 82 -4.50 29.88 26.61
N THR A 83 -5.60 30.04 25.87
CA THR A 83 -6.39 31.30 25.84
C THR A 83 -7.39 31.41 27.00
N GLY A 84 -7.40 30.44 27.93
CA GLY A 84 -8.28 30.45 29.10
C GLY A 84 -9.77 30.23 28.81
N LYS A 85 -10.11 29.80 27.58
CA LYS A 85 -11.48 29.43 27.20
C LYS A 85 -11.90 28.07 27.80
N ILE A 86 -10.92 27.23 28.12
CA ILE A 86 -11.10 25.99 28.90
C ILE A 86 -10.28 26.13 30.19
N ASP A 87 -10.92 25.91 31.35
CA ASP A 87 -10.26 25.98 32.66
C ASP A 87 -9.64 24.63 33.02
N CYS A 88 -8.33 24.52 32.85
CA CYS A 88 -7.54 23.32 33.12
C CYS A 88 -7.35 23.00 34.62
N ARG A 89 -7.98 23.77 35.54
CA ARG A 89 -7.91 23.58 37.00
C ARG A 89 -9.16 22.95 37.61
N LYS A 90 -10.25 22.76 36.85
CA LYS A 90 -11.55 22.29 37.38
C LYS A 90 -11.71 20.76 37.45
N GLU A 91 -10.69 20.00 37.08
CA GLU A 91 -10.69 18.53 37.14
C GLU A 91 -9.69 17.96 38.16
N ALA A 92 -9.32 18.72 39.20
CA ALA A 92 -8.53 18.24 40.34
C ALA A 92 -9.40 17.98 41.57
#